data_AF-A0A416P2L2-F1
#
_entry.id   AF-A0A416P2L2-F1
#
_cell.length_a   1.000
_cell.length_b   1.000
_cell.length_c   1.000
_cell.angle_alpha   90.00
_cell.angle_beta   90.00
_cell.angle_gamma   90.00
#
_symmetry.space_group_name_H-M   'P 1'
#
loop_
_entity.id
_entity.type
_entity.pdbx_description
1 polymer ?
#
loop_
_entity_poly.entity_id
_entity_poly.type
_entity_poly.pdbx_seq_one_letter_code
_entity_poly.pdbx_strand_id
1 'polypeptide(L)'
;MNQKVAGNGILKENKKNWIEIPVFAALVAIASAVTFWLFYRQCVESMLGTGLYHSDMKAYILEMQGLDSGYSFPYPVLFKLAATIHLVTASFTGGAELAMALATMLLNSGAMIALKVMLDKHVGAKLQEAMPGKPWLPGILTGTAAVSLFFVSMVYPPTGIYLPGIKYKYLGVFTPNPFHNATYMAARPFAILAFFKYGELLPVYEQPNAVREHKRDYILFAIYLLLATMTKPSFTIVLVGAAGILMLWRMFRGRFRNFVPTVWLGVCFIPTFMDLLYQFRGVFVPQEGQEGGIGFTFGHVWAQYCGNLPLAIGLAIGFPILVLLLNYKELHKDSIYRFSWQVYVMSFLMAFFLYEKGFREVDFNFSWGYMYGIFFAFVGALLVLLRATANADTRKRRIVVAVQWLAYLWHLVCGVYYFGGFLQGAMYY
;
A
#
# COMPACT_ATOMS: atom_id res chain seq x y z
N MET A 1 -18.94 32.53 -5.28
CA MET A 1 -17.97 33.00 -4.28
C MET A 1 -16.60 32.54 -4.73
N ASN A 2 -15.82 33.45 -5.32
CA ASN A 2 -14.58 33.14 -6.03
C ASN A 2 -13.47 32.72 -5.06
N GLN A 3 -13.14 31.42 -5.02
CA GLN A 3 -11.85 30.98 -4.49
C GLN A 3 -10.79 31.28 -5.54
N LYS A 4 -9.95 32.29 -5.27
CA LYS A 4 -8.68 32.48 -5.97
C LYS A 4 -7.84 31.20 -5.79
N VAL A 5 -7.68 30.46 -6.88
CA VAL A 5 -6.63 29.45 -7.02
C VAL A 5 -5.31 30.19 -6.81
N ALA A 6 -4.57 29.81 -5.77
CA ALA A 6 -3.22 30.30 -5.53
C ALA A 6 -2.38 29.92 -6.75
N GLY A 7 -1.98 30.94 -7.51
CA GLY A 7 -1.17 30.78 -8.70
C GLY A 7 0.17 30.12 -8.40
N ASN A 8 0.76 29.56 -9.45
CA ASN A 8 2.11 29.02 -9.53
C ASN A 8 3.13 30.01 -8.96
N GLY A 9 3.31 29.99 -7.64
CA GLY A 9 4.48 30.51 -6.98
C GLY A 9 5.61 29.55 -7.27
N ILE A 10 6.55 29.98 -8.10
CA ILE A 10 7.90 29.41 -8.19
C ILE A 10 8.33 29.09 -6.76
N LEU A 11 8.53 27.79 -6.51
CA LEU A 11 9.03 27.24 -5.26
C LEU A 11 10.18 28.13 -4.79
N LYS A 12 9.98 28.93 -3.74
CA LYS A 12 11.10 29.48 -2.99
C LYS A 12 11.95 28.27 -2.63
N GLU A 13 13.20 28.26 -3.08
CA GLU A 13 14.17 27.23 -2.73
C GLU A 13 14.15 27.08 -1.20
N ASN A 14 13.49 26.02 -0.75
CA ASN A 14 13.64 25.54 0.61
C ASN A 14 15.13 25.28 0.76
N LYS A 15 15.80 25.99 1.67
CA LYS A 15 17.12 25.60 2.16
C LYS A 15 16.98 24.19 2.73
N LYS A 16 17.11 23.18 1.88
CA LYS A 16 17.13 21.77 2.24
C LYS A 16 18.28 21.61 3.21
N ASN A 17 17.94 21.23 4.44
CA ASN A 17 18.95 21.07 5.44
C ASN A 17 19.64 19.73 5.20
N TRP A 18 20.95 19.74 4.99
CA TRP A 18 21.72 18.55 4.62
C TRP A 18 21.70 17.44 5.67
N ILE A 19 21.22 17.70 6.89
CA ILE A 19 21.12 16.73 8.00
C ILE A 19 19.98 15.71 7.80
N GLU A 20 18.86 16.11 7.19
CA GLU A 20 17.70 15.19 7.06
C GLU A 20 17.98 14.05 6.07
N ILE A 21 18.82 14.31 5.06
CA ILE A 21 19.17 13.35 4.00
C ILE A 21 19.95 12.15 4.56
N PRO A 22 21.08 12.30 5.27
CA PRO A 22 21.82 11.17 5.82
C PRO A 22 21.02 10.44 6.90
N VAL A 23 20.19 11.13 7.68
CA VAL A 23 19.30 10.46 8.66
C VAL A 23 18.29 9.57 7.95
N PHE A 24 17.61 10.09 6.92
CA PHE A 24 16.66 9.29 6.15
C PHE A 24 17.36 8.15 5.40
N ALA A 25 18.53 8.40 4.82
CA ALA A 25 19.33 7.38 4.16
C ALA A 25 19.74 6.26 5.13
N ALA A 26 20.15 6.61 6.36
CA ALA A 26 20.45 5.64 7.41
C ALA A 26 19.22 4.82 7.80
N LEU A 27 18.06 5.46 7.98
CA LEU A 27 16.80 4.74 8.29
C LEU A 27 16.41 3.75 7.18
N VAL A 28 16.50 4.17 5.91
CA VAL A 28 16.27 3.28 4.77
C VAL A 28 17.30 2.16 4.75
N ALA A 29 18.59 2.45 4.90
CA ALA A 29 19.64 1.44 4.88
C ALA A 29 19.46 0.38 5.98
N ILE A 30 19.10 0.78 7.20
CA ILE A 30 18.79 -0.13 8.31
C ILE A 30 17.57 -0.99 7.95
N ALA A 31 16.48 -0.37 7.48
CA ALA A 31 15.27 -1.08 7.08
C ALA A 31 15.53 -2.05 5.91
N SER A 32 16.33 -1.65 4.92
CA SER A 32 16.76 -2.47 3.80
C SER A 32 17.59 -3.66 4.28
N ALA A 33 18.52 -3.46 5.22
CA ALA A 33 19.37 -4.54 5.74
C ALA A 33 18.53 -5.60 6.48
N VAL A 34 17.63 -5.19 7.38
CA VAL A 34 16.80 -6.15 8.13
C VAL A 34 15.76 -6.84 7.24
N THR A 35 15.19 -6.14 6.26
CA THR A 35 14.24 -6.78 5.32
C THR A 35 14.95 -7.67 4.31
N PHE A 36 16.15 -7.30 3.84
CA PHE A 36 16.99 -8.18 3.04
C PHE A 36 17.30 -9.48 3.76
N TRP A 37 17.73 -9.39 5.03
CA TRP A 37 18.00 -10.56 5.84
C TRP A 37 16.78 -11.48 5.91
N LEU A 38 15.59 -10.93 6.16
CA LEU A 38 14.36 -11.71 6.20
C LEU A 38 14.05 -12.36 4.85
N PHE A 39 14.07 -11.59 3.77
CA PHE A 39 13.73 -12.08 2.43
C PHE A 39 14.72 -13.14 1.95
N TYR A 40 16.00 -13.01 2.29
CA TYR A 40 17.00 -14.01 1.97
C TYR A 40 16.77 -15.31 2.74
N ARG A 41 16.47 -15.23 4.06
CA ARG A 41 16.09 -16.41 4.85
C ARG A 41 14.84 -17.08 4.30
N GLN A 42 13.81 -16.31 3.96
CA GLN A 42 12.60 -16.83 3.31
C GLN A 42 12.90 -17.55 1.99
N CYS A 43 13.77 -16.98 1.13
CA CYS A 43 14.18 -17.61 -0.11
C CYS A 43 14.88 -18.96 0.14
N VAL A 44 15.93 -18.97 0.96
CA VAL A 44 16.72 -20.18 1.25
C VAL A 44 15.89 -21.26 1.91
N GLU A 45 15.16 -20.92 2.98
CA GLU A 45 14.43 -21.89 3.78
C GLU A 45 13.22 -22.47 3.03
N SER A 46 12.57 -21.66 2.18
CA SER A 46 11.50 -22.15 1.30
C SER A 46 11.99 -23.14 0.25
N MET A 47 13.21 -22.95 -0.29
CA MET A 47 13.83 -23.87 -1.25
C MET A 47 14.30 -25.17 -0.58
N LEU A 48 14.82 -25.08 0.65
CA LEU A 48 15.22 -26.24 1.46
C LEU A 48 14.03 -27.02 2.03
N GLY A 49 12.84 -26.41 2.11
CA GLY A 49 11.64 -27.06 2.63
C GLY A 49 11.68 -27.31 4.13
N THR A 50 12.36 -26.45 4.90
CA THR A 50 12.57 -26.65 6.35
C THR A 50 11.32 -26.42 7.21
N GLY A 51 10.27 -25.81 6.64
CA GLY A 51 9.08 -25.39 7.40
C GLY A 51 9.27 -24.12 8.23
N LEU A 52 10.43 -23.46 8.12
CA LEU A 52 10.68 -22.15 8.73
C LEU A 52 10.51 -21.04 7.69
N TYR A 53 10.25 -19.81 8.14
CA TYR A 53 10.13 -18.62 7.27
C TYR A 53 9.11 -18.79 6.13
N HIS A 54 7.92 -19.30 6.47
CA HIS A 54 6.85 -19.52 5.50
C HIS A 54 6.57 -18.29 4.64
N SER A 55 6.64 -18.48 3.32
CA SER A 55 6.47 -17.44 2.32
C SER A 55 6.25 -18.04 0.93
N ASP A 56 5.85 -17.17 -0.01
CA ASP A 56 5.64 -17.54 -1.42
C ASP A 56 6.97 -17.65 -2.21
N MET A 57 8.13 -17.48 -1.56
CA MET A 57 9.41 -17.28 -2.24
C MET A 57 9.83 -18.45 -3.13
N LYS A 58 9.55 -19.70 -2.74
CA LYS A 58 9.84 -20.87 -3.58
C LYS A 58 9.18 -20.76 -4.95
N ALA A 59 7.87 -20.46 -4.98
CA ALA A 59 7.15 -20.31 -6.23
C ALA A 59 7.71 -19.14 -7.06
N TYR A 60 8.11 -18.05 -6.39
CA TYR A 60 8.68 -16.90 -7.08
C TYR A 60 10.07 -17.15 -7.67
N ILE A 61 10.93 -17.92 -6.99
CA ILE A 61 12.25 -18.30 -7.49
C ILE A 61 12.10 -19.20 -8.72
N LEU A 62 11.21 -20.19 -8.66
CA LEU A 62 10.93 -21.08 -9.79
C LEU A 62 10.42 -20.30 -11.00
N GLU A 63 9.46 -19.39 -10.81
CA GLU A 63 8.95 -18.51 -11.88
C GLU A 63 10.06 -17.65 -12.50
N MET A 64 10.91 -17.03 -11.68
CA MET A 64 12.06 -16.25 -12.15
C MET A 64 12.99 -17.07 -13.05
N GLN A 65 13.16 -18.37 -12.73
CA GLN A 65 13.99 -19.31 -13.49
C GLN A 65 13.26 -19.91 -14.72
N GLY A 66 11.98 -19.61 -14.93
CA GLY A 66 11.16 -20.24 -15.96
C GLY A 66 10.82 -21.70 -15.67
N LEU A 67 10.86 -22.11 -14.39
CA LEU A 67 10.49 -23.43 -13.92
C LEU A 67 9.03 -23.45 -13.45
N ASP A 68 8.37 -24.60 -13.59
CA ASP A 68 7.00 -24.77 -13.13
C ASP A 68 6.93 -24.70 -11.59
N SER A 69 6.09 -23.79 -11.09
CA SER A 69 5.82 -23.58 -9.67
C SER A 69 4.46 -24.12 -9.24
N GLY A 70 3.65 -24.63 -10.18
CA GLY A 70 2.22 -24.90 -9.99
C GLY A 70 1.33 -23.66 -10.01
N TYR A 71 1.92 -22.48 -10.19
CA TYR A 71 1.23 -21.20 -10.28
C TYR A 71 1.66 -20.42 -11.52
N SER A 72 0.74 -19.63 -12.07
CA SER A 72 1.04 -18.67 -13.13
C SER A 72 1.09 -17.25 -12.55
N PHE A 73 2.19 -16.55 -12.77
CA PHE A 73 2.38 -15.17 -12.33
C PHE A 73 2.50 -14.22 -13.53
N PRO A 74 1.38 -13.80 -14.15
CA PRO A 74 1.41 -13.03 -15.39
C PRO A 74 1.88 -11.56 -15.23
N TYR A 75 2.38 -11.19 -14.05
CA TYR A 75 2.86 -9.85 -13.69
C TYR A 75 4.40 -9.84 -13.58
N PRO A 76 5.13 -9.33 -14.60
CA PRO A 76 6.54 -9.68 -14.79
C PRO A 76 7.55 -8.86 -13.97
N VAL A 77 7.19 -7.73 -13.36
CA VAL A 77 8.17 -6.73 -12.90
C VAL A 77 9.15 -7.28 -11.88
N LEU A 78 8.68 -7.97 -10.83
CA LEU A 78 9.54 -8.55 -9.81
C LEU A 78 10.45 -9.64 -10.41
N PHE A 79 9.86 -10.57 -11.18
CA PHE A 79 10.57 -11.72 -11.73
C PHE A 79 11.63 -11.31 -12.75
N LYS A 80 11.33 -10.34 -13.64
CA LYS A 80 12.31 -9.83 -14.60
C LYS A 80 13.44 -9.06 -13.93
N LEU A 81 13.15 -8.29 -12.87
CA LEU A 81 14.18 -7.62 -12.09
C LEU A 81 15.08 -8.66 -11.41
N ALA A 82 14.49 -9.66 -10.75
CA ALA A 82 15.22 -10.74 -10.11
C ALA A 82 16.05 -11.54 -11.12
N ALA A 83 15.50 -11.88 -12.29
CA ALA A 83 16.23 -12.57 -13.37
C ALA A 83 17.41 -11.73 -13.88
N THR A 84 17.25 -10.41 -14.00
CA THR A 84 18.34 -9.50 -14.38
C THR A 84 19.46 -9.51 -13.34
N ILE A 85 19.12 -9.48 -12.05
CA ILE A 85 20.10 -9.61 -10.96
C ILE A 85 20.75 -11.00 -11.00
N HIS A 86 19.97 -12.03 -11.34
CA HIS A 86 20.46 -13.40 -11.42
C HIS A 86 21.56 -13.58 -12.48
N LEU A 87 21.57 -12.77 -13.55
CA LEU A 87 22.65 -12.76 -14.54
C LEU A 87 24.04 -12.55 -13.92
N VAL A 88 24.13 -11.85 -12.78
CA VAL A 88 25.40 -11.60 -12.08
C VAL A 88 25.56 -12.41 -10.80
N THR A 89 24.49 -12.97 -10.24
CA THR A 89 24.56 -13.80 -9.03
C THR A 89 24.55 -15.31 -9.31
N ALA A 90 24.31 -15.74 -10.55
CA ALA A 90 24.19 -17.16 -10.92
C ALA A 90 25.43 -18.00 -10.60
N SER A 91 26.63 -17.40 -10.54
CA SER A 91 27.87 -18.08 -10.17
C SER A 91 28.02 -18.33 -8.67
N PHE A 92 27.18 -17.74 -7.82
CA PHE A 92 27.21 -17.94 -6.38
C PHE A 92 26.32 -19.11 -5.96
N THR A 93 26.76 -19.88 -4.97
CA THR A 93 25.90 -20.83 -4.27
C THR A 93 24.72 -20.08 -3.65
N GLY A 94 23.49 -20.48 -3.99
CA GLY A 94 22.27 -19.75 -3.58
C GLY A 94 22.00 -18.48 -4.39
N GLY A 95 22.56 -18.38 -5.60
CA GLY A 95 22.48 -17.19 -6.44
C GLY A 95 21.06 -16.79 -6.85
N ALA A 96 20.13 -17.75 -6.95
CA ALA A 96 18.73 -17.49 -7.32
C ALA A 96 17.96 -16.88 -6.12
N GLU A 97 18.17 -17.44 -4.94
CA GLU A 97 17.65 -16.95 -3.66
C GLU A 97 18.15 -15.53 -3.39
N LEU A 98 19.45 -15.29 -3.60
CA LEU A 98 20.04 -13.96 -3.46
C LEU A 98 19.40 -12.95 -4.42
N ALA A 99 19.21 -13.32 -5.70
CA ALA A 99 18.63 -12.44 -6.70
C ALA A 99 17.18 -12.03 -6.35
N MET A 100 16.36 -13.00 -5.95
CA MET A 100 14.97 -12.74 -5.56
C MET A 100 14.89 -11.88 -4.29
N ALA A 101 15.73 -12.15 -3.30
CA ALA A 101 15.79 -11.37 -2.07
C ALA A 101 16.23 -9.92 -2.33
N LEU A 102 17.24 -9.72 -3.19
CA LEU A 102 17.71 -8.37 -3.60
C LEU A 102 16.63 -7.61 -4.36
N ALA A 103 15.98 -8.23 -5.36
CA ALA A 103 14.91 -7.59 -6.12
C ALA A 103 13.76 -7.13 -5.20
N THR A 104 13.34 -8.01 -4.28
CA THR A 104 12.29 -7.72 -3.31
C THR A 104 12.70 -6.57 -2.37
N MET A 105 13.93 -6.60 -1.83
CA MET A 105 14.44 -5.54 -0.97
C MET A 105 14.53 -4.20 -1.69
N LEU A 106 15.03 -4.17 -2.93
CA LEU A 106 15.19 -2.93 -3.70
C LEU A 106 13.84 -2.26 -3.96
N LEU A 107 12.83 -3.02 -4.39
CA LEU A 107 11.48 -2.49 -4.62
C LEU A 107 10.81 -2.06 -3.31
N ASN A 108 10.99 -2.82 -2.24
CA ASN A 108 10.49 -2.46 -0.91
C ASN A 108 11.14 -1.17 -0.37
N SER A 109 12.44 -0.99 -0.58
CA SER A 109 13.18 0.24 -0.22
C SER A 109 12.73 1.42 -1.06
N GLY A 110 12.52 1.21 -2.37
CA GLY A 110 11.96 2.19 -3.28
C GLY A 110 10.59 2.69 -2.82
N ALA A 111 9.78 1.83 -2.20
CA ALA A 111 8.48 2.22 -1.66
C ALA A 111 8.58 3.18 -0.47
N MET A 112 9.55 2.96 0.44
CA MET A 112 9.83 3.88 1.55
C MET A 112 10.25 5.26 1.05
N ILE A 113 11.12 5.28 0.02
CA ILE A 113 11.57 6.52 -0.65
C ILE A 113 10.40 7.23 -1.33
N ALA A 114 9.59 6.49 -2.10
CA ALA A 114 8.41 7.03 -2.77
C ALA A 114 7.43 7.65 -1.77
N LEU A 115 7.18 6.96 -0.64
CA LEU A 115 6.31 7.48 0.41
C LEU A 115 6.90 8.76 1.03
N LYS A 116 8.20 8.79 1.36
CA LYS A 116 8.85 9.98 1.92
C LYS A 116 8.69 11.19 1.00
N VAL A 117 8.98 11.00 -0.29
CA VAL A 117 8.82 12.07 -1.30
C VAL A 117 7.38 12.58 -1.33
N MET A 118 6.40 11.69 -1.18
CA MET A 118 4.99 12.08 -1.14
C MET A 118 4.56 12.74 0.16
N LEU A 119 5.06 12.31 1.31
CA LEU A 119 4.82 13.00 2.58
C LEU A 119 5.39 14.42 2.55
N ASP A 120 6.65 14.59 2.12
CA ASP A 120 7.27 15.91 2.00
C ASP A 120 6.47 16.85 1.11
N LYS A 121 6.03 16.36 -0.07
CA LYS A 121 5.22 17.15 -1.00
C LYS A 121 3.93 17.64 -0.34
N HIS A 122 3.27 16.81 0.47
CA HIS A 122 1.91 17.07 0.96
C HIS A 122 1.84 17.69 2.35
N VAL A 123 2.89 17.57 3.16
CA VAL A 123 2.92 18.10 4.54
C VAL A 123 4.20 18.85 4.89
N GLY A 124 5.27 18.73 4.10
CA GLY A 124 6.59 19.27 4.44
C GLY A 124 6.60 20.79 4.64
N ALA A 125 6.02 21.55 3.71
CA ALA A 125 5.95 23.01 3.82
C ALA A 125 5.19 23.47 5.08
N LYS A 126 4.03 22.85 5.37
CA LYS A 126 3.24 23.15 6.58
C LYS A 126 3.99 22.81 7.87
N LEU A 127 4.71 21.69 7.89
CA LEU A 127 5.54 21.31 9.04
C LEU A 127 6.70 22.29 9.25
N GLN A 128 7.31 22.76 8.16
CA GLN A 128 8.40 23.73 8.21
C GLN A 128 7.93 25.09 8.73
N GLU A 129 6.77 25.56 8.28
CA GLU A 129 6.13 26.78 8.79
C GLU A 129 5.81 26.67 10.29
N ALA A 130 5.32 25.50 10.74
CA ALA A 130 4.97 25.26 12.14
C ALA A 130 6.16 25.05 13.09
N MET A 131 7.37 24.85 12.55
CA MET A 131 8.58 24.54 13.33
C MET A 131 9.72 25.53 13.02
N PRO A 132 9.51 26.85 13.26
CA PRO A 132 10.50 27.87 12.97
C PRO A 132 11.79 27.62 13.76
N GLY A 133 12.94 27.85 13.11
CA GLY A 133 14.26 27.62 13.72
C GLY A 133 14.74 26.17 13.74
N LYS A 134 13.93 25.19 13.32
CA LYS A 134 14.30 23.77 13.22
C LYS A 134 14.11 23.21 11.81
N PRO A 135 14.83 23.72 10.79
CA PRO A 135 14.60 23.34 9.39
C PRO A 135 14.85 21.86 9.07
N TRP A 136 15.56 21.12 9.93
CA TRP A 136 15.81 19.68 9.77
C TRP A 136 14.68 18.80 10.31
N LEU A 137 13.89 19.29 11.28
CA LEU A 137 12.92 18.47 12.00
C LEU A 137 11.75 17.98 11.13
N PRO A 138 11.16 18.80 10.24
CA PRO A 138 10.12 18.34 9.32
C PRO A 138 10.54 17.13 8.49
N GLY A 139 11.74 17.16 7.89
CA GLY A 139 12.24 16.08 7.04
C GLY A 139 12.59 14.82 7.83
N ILE A 140 13.07 14.95 9.06
CA ILE A 140 13.23 13.80 9.96
C ILE A 140 11.86 13.20 10.30
N LEU A 141 10.86 14.02 10.65
CA LEU A 141 9.53 13.54 10.98
C LEU A 141 8.86 12.82 9.80
N THR A 142 8.89 13.39 8.59
CA THR A 142 8.34 12.74 7.40
C THR A 142 9.14 11.49 7.02
N GLY A 143 10.46 11.51 7.16
CA GLY A 143 11.33 10.35 6.93
C GLY A 143 11.06 9.20 7.90
N THR A 144 11.01 9.47 9.20
CA THR A 144 10.67 8.48 10.23
C THR A 144 9.24 7.96 10.06
N ALA A 145 8.29 8.84 9.75
CA ALA A 145 6.91 8.45 9.45
C ALA A 145 6.84 7.52 8.22
N ALA A 146 7.57 7.85 7.15
CA ALA A 146 7.62 7.04 5.94
C ALA A 146 8.18 5.64 6.20
N VAL A 147 9.32 5.51 6.91
CA VAL A 147 9.93 4.20 7.20
C VAL A 147 9.11 3.40 8.21
N SER A 148 8.63 4.03 9.29
CA SER A 148 7.84 3.33 10.32
C SER A 148 6.53 2.75 9.78
N LEU A 149 5.92 3.34 8.75
CA LEU A 149 4.72 2.80 8.11
C LEU A 149 4.93 1.40 7.51
N PHE A 150 6.18 1.03 7.19
CA PHE A 150 6.52 -0.30 6.67
C PHE A 150 6.68 -1.34 7.78
N PHE A 151 6.54 -0.92 9.03
CA PHE A 151 6.62 -1.77 10.22
C PHE A 151 5.39 -1.66 11.12
N VAL A 152 4.38 -0.85 10.80
CA VAL A 152 3.09 -0.90 11.51
C VAL A 152 2.35 -2.19 11.20
N SER A 153 1.56 -2.70 12.13
CA SER A 153 0.73 -3.89 11.89
C SER A 153 -0.56 -3.81 12.67
N MET A 154 -1.38 -4.87 12.60
CA MET A 154 -2.56 -5.01 13.44
C MET A 154 -2.20 -4.97 14.93
N VAL A 155 -3.14 -4.49 15.74
CA VAL A 155 -3.06 -4.57 17.19
C VAL A 155 -3.44 -5.96 17.64
N TYR A 156 -2.71 -6.50 18.61
CA TYR A 156 -3.05 -7.75 19.28
C TYR A 156 -2.51 -7.72 20.70
N PRO A 157 -3.16 -8.43 21.63
CA PRO A 157 -2.71 -8.44 23.02
C PRO A 157 -1.45 -9.31 23.18
N PRO A 158 -0.76 -9.20 24.33
CA PRO A 158 0.33 -10.10 24.69
C PRO A 158 -0.06 -11.58 24.58
N THR A 159 0.94 -12.44 24.36
CA THR A 159 0.77 -13.90 24.30
C THR A 159 0.03 -14.41 25.53
N GLY A 160 -0.96 -15.28 25.32
CA GLY A 160 -1.81 -15.85 26.37
C GLY A 160 -3.16 -15.14 26.54
N ILE A 161 -3.36 -13.98 25.91
CA ILE A 161 -4.67 -13.31 25.86
C ILE A 161 -5.35 -13.60 24.53
N TYR A 162 -6.52 -14.23 24.58
CA TYR A 162 -7.33 -14.56 23.41
C TYR A 162 -8.50 -13.60 23.30
N LEU A 163 -8.74 -13.09 22.09
CA LEU A 163 -9.85 -12.18 21.82
C LEU A 163 -11.04 -12.93 21.20
N PRO A 164 -12.28 -12.62 21.60
CA PRO A 164 -13.45 -13.36 21.17
C PRO A 164 -13.65 -13.27 19.65
N GLY A 165 -13.66 -14.43 18.99
CA GLY A 165 -13.82 -14.55 17.54
C GLY A 165 -12.56 -14.22 16.73
N ILE A 166 -11.40 -14.01 17.36
CA ILE A 166 -10.11 -13.81 16.68
C ILE A 166 -9.27 -15.07 16.86
N LYS A 167 -9.14 -15.87 15.80
CA LYS A 167 -8.44 -17.17 15.83
C LYS A 167 -6.92 -17.01 15.67
N TYR A 168 -6.52 -16.10 14.81
CA TYR A 168 -5.14 -15.89 14.37
C TYR A 168 -4.76 -14.42 14.58
N LYS A 169 -3.48 -14.14 14.84
CA LYS A 169 -3.04 -12.74 15.03
C LYS A 169 -3.15 -11.97 13.73
N TYR A 170 -2.74 -12.59 12.62
CA TYR A 170 -2.73 -11.98 11.30
C TYR A 170 -3.90 -12.47 10.45
N LEU A 171 -4.09 -13.78 10.27
CA LEU A 171 -5.08 -14.25 9.29
C LEU A 171 -6.51 -13.90 9.73
N GLY A 172 -7.25 -13.19 8.88
CA GLY A 172 -8.60 -12.69 9.20
C GLY A 172 -8.64 -11.31 9.87
N VAL A 173 -7.54 -10.84 10.49
CA VAL A 173 -7.39 -9.44 10.93
C VAL A 173 -6.70 -8.62 9.86
N PHE A 174 -5.65 -9.20 9.30
CA PHE A 174 -4.75 -8.69 8.27
C PHE A 174 -3.94 -7.47 8.71
N THR A 175 -2.95 -7.13 7.89
CA THR A 175 -1.95 -6.09 8.18
C THR A 175 -1.60 -5.33 6.91
N PRO A 176 -1.20 -4.04 7.00
CA PRO A 176 -0.65 -3.34 5.86
C PRO A 176 0.70 -3.89 5.37
N ASN A 177 1.37 -4.75 6.16
CA ASN A 177 2.74 -5.22 5.92
C ASN A 177 2.85 -6.78 5.97
N PRO A 178 2.28 -7.52 4.99
CA PRO A 178 2.38 -8.98 4.92
C PRO A 178 3.79 -9.41 4.45
N PHE A 179 4.73 -9.56 5.39
CA PHE A 179 6.14 -9.86 5.09
C PHE A 179 6.42 -11.20 4.40
N HIS A 180 5.43 -12.10 4.29
CA HIS A 180 5.54 -13.36 3.53
C HIS A 180 5.22 -13.20 2.03
N ASN A 181 4.65 -12.07 1.62
CA ASN A 181 4.20 -11.86 0.24
C ASN A 181 5.09 -10.85 -0.50
N ALA A 182 6.15 -11.35 -1.16
CA ALA A 182 7.13 -10.51 -1.86
C ALA A 182 6.51 -9.65 -2.98
N THR A 183 5.56 -10.20 -3.74
CA THR A 183 4.92 -9.47 -4.86
C THR A 183 4.08 -8.28 -4.37
N TYR A 184 3.41 -8.41 -3.23
CA TYR A 184 2.73 -7.29 -2.56
C TYR A 184 3.74 -6.20 -2.17
N MET A 185 4.83 -6.60 -1.51
CA MET A 185 5.87 -5.67 -1.05
C MET A 185 6.52 -4.93 -2.23
N ALA A 186 6.76 -5.66 -3.32
CA ALA A 186 7.37 -5.19 -4.56
C ALA A 186 6.50 -4.19 -5.35
N ALA A 187 5.17 -4.33 -5.29
CA ALA A 187 4.24 -3.46 -6.02
C ALA A 187 3.97 -2.11 -5.32
N ARG A 188 4.31 -1.98 -4.04
CA ARG A 188 4.07 -0.76 -3.24
C ARG A 188 4.66 0.54 -3.78
N PRO A 189 5.90 0.64 -4.32
CA PRO A 189 6.42 1.93 -4.78
C PRO A 189 5.51 2.52 -5.86
N PHE A 190 5.05 1.68 -6.79
CA PHE A 190 4.16 2.09 -7.87
C PHE A 190 2.74 2.36 -7.37
N ALA A 191 2.23 1.52 -6.46
CA ALA A 191 0.91 1.73 -5.85
C ALA A 191 0.84 3.07 -5.10
N ILE A 192 1.87 3.41 -4.31
CA ILE A 192 1.97 4.69 -3.60
C ILE A 192 1.92 5.85 -4.60
N LEU A 193 2.75 5.82 -5.62
CA LEU A 193 2.82 6.90 -6.60
C LEU A 193 1.51 7.03 -7.40
N ALA A 194 0.89 5.92 -7.80
CA ALA A 194 -0.40 5.91 -8.49
C ALA A 194 -1.52 6.47 -7.59
N PHE A 195 -1.57 6.06 -6.32
CA PHE A 195 -2.55 6.54 -5.34
C PHE A 195 -2.47 8.05 -5.17
N PHE A 196 -1.27 8.58 -4.93
CA PHE A 196 -1.08 10.02 -4.77
C PHE A 196 -1.40 10.78 -6.06
N LYS A 197 -0.94 10.30 -7.22
CA LYS A 197 -1.21 10.96 -8.49
C LYS A 197 -2.71 11.02 -8.82
N TYR A 198 -3.45 9.94 -8.56
CA TYR A 198 -4.90 9.97 -8.71
C TYR A 198 -5.55 10.95 -7.73
N GLY A 199 -5.17 10.90 -6.45
CA GLY A 199 -5.68 11.80 -5.41
C GLY A 199 -5.41 13.30 -5.68
N GLU A 200 -4.28 13.60 -6.34
CA GLU A 200 -3.89 14.94 -6.81
C GLU A 200 -4.73 15.39 -8.03
N LEU A 201 -5.10 14.47 -8.93
CA LEU A 201 -5.93 14.76 -10.09
C LEU A 201 -7.41 14.96 -9.73
N LEU A 202 -7.93 14.25 -8.72
CA LEU A 202 -9.33 14.33 -8.29
C LEU A 202 -9.92 15.74 -8.09
N PRO A 203 -9.22 16.73 -7.50
CA PRO A 203 -9.76 18.09 -7.37
C PRO A 203 -9.67 18.95 -8.65
N VAL A 204 -8.85 18.56 -9.63
CA VAL A 204 -8.54 19.41 -10.80
C VAL A 204 -9.00 18.83 -12.13
N TYR A 205 -9.25 17.52 -12.24
CA TYR A 205 -9.49 16.89 -13.53
C TYR A 205 -10.72 17.43 -14.26
N GLU A 206 -11.72 17.94 -13.54
CA GLU A 206 -12.96 18.51 -14.10
C GLU A 206 -12.81 19.97 -14.56
N GLN A 207 -11.66 20.60 -14.32
CA GLN A 207 -11.43 21.99 -14.70
C GLN A 207 -11.23 22.13 -16.22
N PRO A 208 -11.59 23.28 -16.82
CA PRO A 208 -11.28 23.55 -18.22
C PRO A 208 -9.78 23.39 -18.47
N ASN A 209 -9.40 22.76 -19.59
CA ASN A 209 -8.00 22.51 -19.96
C ASN A 209 -7.17 21.65 -18.99
N ALA A 210 -7.79 20.95 -18.02
CA ALA A 210 -7.07 20.17 -17.00
C ALA A 210 -6.07 19.17 -17.60
N VAL A 211 -6.40 18.51 -18.72
CA VAL A 211 -5.50 17.57 -19.41
C VAL A 211 -4.24 18.27 -19.93
N ARG A 212 -4.35 19.51 -20.41
CA ARG A 212 -3.22 20.28 -20.93
C ARG A 212 -2.34 20.79 -19.77
N GLU A 213 -2.96 21.34 -18.74
CA GLU A 213 -2.26 21.93 -17.59
C GLU A 213 -1.60 20.87 -16.71
N HIS A 214 -2.26 19.72 -16.54
CA HIS A 214 -1.79 18.61 -15.70
C HIS A 214 -1.31 17.40 -16.51
N LYS A 215 -0.93 17.58 -17.80
CA LYS A 215 -0.55 16.48 -18.70
C LYS A 215 0.45 15.49 -18.09
N ARG A 216 1.44 16.03 -17.37
CA ARG A 216 2.45 15.23 -16.66
C ARG A 216 1.82 14.30 -15.61
N ASP A 217 0.86 14.79 -14.82
CA ASP A 217 0.23 14.00 -13.77
C ASP A 217 -0.66 12.89 -14.33
N TYR A 218 -1.36 13.13 -15.45
CA TYR A 218 -2.12 12.09 -16.17
C TYR A 218 -1.20 10.96 -16.68
N ILE A 219 -0.08 11.32 -17.31
CA ILE A 219 0.90 10.36 -17.84
C ILE A 219 1.53 9.56 -16.69
N LEU A 220 1.97 10.25 -15.64
CA LEU A 220 2.57 9.60 -14.47
C LEU A 220 1.58 8.67 -13.77
N PHE A 221 0.31 9.09 -13.61
CA PHE A 221 -0.72 8.22 -13.06
C PHE A 221 -0.89 6.93 -13.89
N ALA A 222 -1.02 7.05 -15.21
CA ALA A 222 -1.15 5.90 -16.10
C ALA A 222 0.05 4.95 -16.02
N ILE A 223 1.28 5.49 -16.03
CA ILE A 223 2.51 4.70 -15.92
C ILE A 223 2.59 3.99 -14.56
N TYR A 224 2.36 4.70 -13.45
CA TYR A 224 2.46 4.10 -12.13
C TYR A 224 1.37 3.05 -11.88
N LEU A 225 0.16 3.27 -12.38
CA LEU A 225 -0.91 2.26 -12.30
C LEU A 225 -0.56 1.02 -13.12
N LEU A 226 -0.04 1.18 -14.33
CA LEU A 226 0.44 0.06 -15.16
C LEU A 226 1.56 -0.71 -14.45
N LEU A 227 2.58 -0.02 -13.95
CA LEU A 227 3.69 -0.67 -13.22
C LEU A 227 3.22 -1.39 -11.96
N ALA A 228 2.28 -0.82 -11.21
CA ALA A 228 1.68 -1.51 -10.07
C ALA A 228 0.98 -2.80 -10.53
N THR A 229 0.21 -2.74 -11.61
CA THR A 229 -0.52 -3.89 -12.19
C THR A 229 0.43 -4.98 -12.68
N MET A 230 1.49 -4.61 -13.40
CA MET A 230 2.52 -5.51 -13.90
C MET A 230 3.43 -6.05 -12.78
N THR A 231 3.28 -5.58 -11.54
CA THR A 231 3.99 -6.13 -10.37
C THR A 231 3.07 -6.99 -9.52
N LYS A 232 1.84 -6.52 -9.25
CA LYS A 232 0.75 -7.28 -8.63
C LYS A 232 -0.58 -6.55 -8.84
N PRO A 233 -1.61 -7.17 -9.45
CA PRO A 233 -2.86 -6.49 -9.81
C PRO A 233 -3.78 -6.16 -8.63
N SER A 234 -3.50 -6.67 -7.42
CA SER A 234 -4.40 -6.54 -6.25
C SER A 234 -4.72 -5.08 -5.88
N PHE A 235 -3.74 -4.18 -5.94
CA PHE A 235 -3.99 -2.75 -5.70
C PHE A 235 -4.85 -2.14 -6.82
N THR A 236 -4.54 -2.48 -8.06
CA THR A 236 -5.21 -1.95 -9.25
C THR A 236 -6.70 -2.26 -9.23
N ILE A 237 -7.08 -3.51 -8.92
CA ILE A 237 -8.48 -3.93 -8.88
C ILE A 237 -9.29 -3.05 -7.90
N VAL A 238 -8.74 -2.83 -6.70
CA VAL A 238 -9.36 -1.95 -5.69
C VAL A 238 -9.41 -0.50 -6.16
N LEU A 239 -8.29 0.04 -6.64
CA LEU A 239 -8.21 1.44 -7.07
C LEU A 239 -9.19 1.72 -8.22
N VAL A 240 -9.24 0.84 -9.22
CA VAL A 240 -10.15 0.93 -10.36
C VAL A 240 -11.60 0.88 -9.88
N GLY A 241 -11.94 -0.04 -8.97
CA GLY A 241 -13.29 -0.11 -8.40
C GLY A 241 -13.69 1.21 -7.72
N ALA A 242 -12.81 1.75 -6.86
CA ALA A 242 -13.05 2.99 -6.15
C ALA A 242 -13.14 4.20 -7.12
N ALA A 243 -12.21 4.30 -8.06
CA ALA A 243 -12.15 5.34 -9.08
C ALA A 243 -13.38 5.30 -10.00
N GLY A 244 -13.76 4.12 -10.48
CA GLY A 244 -14.90 3.92 -11.37
C GLY A 244 -16.21 4.37 -10.73
N ILE A 245 -16.53 3.90 -9.52
CA ILE A 245 -17.73 4.34 -8.80
C ILE A 245 -17.71 5.86 -8.56
N LEU A 246 -16.55 6.40 -8.13
CA LEU A 246 -16.42 7.83 -7.86
C LEU A 246 -16.64 8.68 -9.12
N MET A 247 -16.02 8.30 -10.24
CA MET A 247 -16.12 8.99 -11.53
C MET A 247 -17.55 8.94 -12.06
N LEU A 248 -18.20 7.77 -12.00
CA LEU A 248 -19.62 7.62 -12.37
C LEU A 248 -20.51 8.51 -11.51
N TRP A 249 -20.34 8.47 -10.18
CA TRP A 249 -21.12 9.30 -9.26
C TRP A 249 -20.95 10.79 -9.54
N ARG A 250 -19.72 11.27 -9.78
CA ARG A 250 -19.45 12.67 -10.15
C ARG A 250 -20.08 13.04 -11.48
N MET A 251 -20.06 12.13 -12.45
CA MET A 251 -20.68 12.33 -13.76
C MET A 251 -22.20 12.50 -13.64
N PHE A 252 -22.87 11.62 -12.90
CA PHE A 252 -24.31 11.74 -12.64
C PHE A 252 -24.66 13.01 -11.84
N ARG A 253 -23.91 13.29 -10.77
CA ARG A 253 -24.10 14.50 -9.95
C ARG A 253 -23.90 15.79 -10.75
N GLY A 254 -22.94 15.78 -11.66
CA GLY A 254 -22.64 16.87 -12.60
C GLY A 254 -23.60 16.95 -13.79
N ARG A 255 -24.61 16.07 -13.88
CA ARG A 255 -25.50 15.93 -15.05
C ARG A 255 -24.72 15.83 -16.36
N PHE A 256 -23.66 15.01 -16.37
CA PHE A 256 -22.77 14.77 -17.50
C PHE A 256 -22.01 15.99 -18.06
N ARG A 257 -22.02 17.14 -17.36
CA ARG A 257 -21.24 18.33 -17.78
C ARG A 257 -19.73 18.08 -17.77
N ASN A 258 -19.27 17.16 -16.94
CA ASN A 258 -17.89 16.69 -16.80
C ASN A 258 -17.62 15.39 -17.59
N PHE A 259 -18.46 15.02 -18.57
CA PHE A 259 -18.28 13.79 -19.36
C PHE A 259 -16.91 13.74 -20.04
N VAL A 260 -16.55 14.75 -20.82
CA VAL A 260 -15.27 14.79 -21.56
C VAL A 260 -14.05 14.74 -20.60
N PRO A 261 -13.97 15.56 -19.53
CA PRO A 261 -12.92 15.42 -18.54
C PRO A 261 -12.85 14.02 -17.88
N THR A 262 -14.00 13.41 -17.62
CA THR A 262 -14.08 12.06 -17.03
C THR A 262 -13.56 11.00 -18.00
N VAL A 263 -13.88 11.10 -19.29
CA VAL A 263 -13.34 10.22 -20.34
C VAL A 263 -11.82 10.36 -20.42
N TRP A 264 -11.28 11.58 -20.39
CA TRP A 264 -9.83 11.78 -20.41
C TRP A 264 -9.11 11.19 -19.19
N LEU A 265 -9.71 11.30 -18.00
CA LEU A 265 -9.18 10.59 -16.83
C LEU A 265 -9.30 9.07 -17.01
N GLY A 266 -10.38 8.60 -17.64
CA GLY A 266 -10.58 7.20 -18.02
C GLY A 266 -9.52 6.65 -18.97
N VAL A 267 -9.02 7.46 -19.91
CA VAL A 267 -7.94 7.08 -20.84
C VAL A 267 -6.67 6.64 -20.12
N CYS A 268 -6.36 7.19 -18.94
CA CYS A 268 -5.21 6.76 -18.13
C CYS A 268 -5.27 5.28 -17.71
N PHE A 269 -6.46 4.68 -17.68
CA PHE A 269 -6.65 3.28 -17.29
C PHE A 269 -6.50 2.30 -18.46
N ILE A 270 -6.50 2.78 -19.71
CA ILE A 270 -6.45 1.91 -20.90
C ILE A 270 -5.23 0.98 -20.90
N PRO A 271 -3.98 1.47 -20.67
CA PRO A 271 -2.82 0.58 -20.67
C PRO A 271 -2.94 -0.53 -19.62
N THR A 272 -3.44 -0.17 -18.44
CA THR A 272 -3.69 -1.11 -17.33
C THR A 272 -4.77 -2.13 -17.68
N PHE A 273 -5.87 -1.73 -18.33
CA PHE A 273 -6.91 -2.68 -18.73
C PHE A 273 -6.45 -3.61 -19.85
N MET A 274 -5.65 -3.12 -20.79
CA MET A 274 -5.04 -3.97 -21.81
C MET A 274 -4.12 -5.02 -21.17
N ASP A 275 -3.30 -4.62 -20.21
CA ASP A 275 -2.42 -5.52 -19.46
C ASP A 275 -3.24 -6.53 -18.64
N LEU A 276 -4.25 -6.11 -17.88
CA LEU A 276 -5.14 -7.02 -17.16
C LEU A 276 -5.79 -8.02 -18.12
N LEU A 277 -6.36 -7.59 -19.24
CA LEU A 277 -6.96 -8.51 -20.22
C LEU A 277 -5.95 -9.54 -20.75
N TYR A 278 -4.70 -9.14 -20.96
CA TYR A 278 -3.61 -10.05 -21.31
C TYR A 278 -3.32 -11.05 -20.18
N GLN A 279 -3.18 -10.57 -18.93
CA GLN A 279 -2.94 -11.41 -17.75
C GLN A 279 -4.09 -12.41 -17.51
N PHE A 280 -5.34 -11.95 -17.60
CA PHE A 280 -6.55 -12.74 -17.36
C PHE A 280 -6.74 -13.85 -18.40
N ARG A 281 -6.33 -13.64 -19.67
CA ARG A 281 -6.35 -14.68 -20.71
C ARG A 281 -5.45 -15.87 -20.41
N GLY A 282 -4.41 -15.70 -19.57
CA GLY A 282 -3.52 -16.79 -19.16
C GLY A 282 -3.95 -17.50 -17.86
N VAL A 283 -4.68 -16.83 -16.98
CA VAL A 283 -4.94 -17.31 -15.60
C VAL A 283 -6.35 -17.85 -15.36
N PHE A 284 -7.37 -17.38 -16.09
CA PHE A 284 -8.77 -17.74 -15.85
C PHE A 284 -9.38 -18.59 -16.96
N VAL A 285 -8.57 -19.21 -17.81
CA VAL A 285 -9.05 -20.29 -18.68
C VAL A 285 -9.21 -21.52 -17.80
N PRO A 286 -10.45 -22.01 -17.57
CA PRO A 286 -10.64 -23.18 -16.72
C PRO A 286 -9.90 -24.36 -17.35
N GLN A 287 -9.09 -25.06 -16.54
CA GLN A 287 -8.67 -26.41 -16.89
C GLN A 287 -9.93 -27.29 -16.99
N GLU A 288 -9.99 -28.18 -17.97
CA GLU A 288 -11.16 -29.05 -18.17
C GLU A 288 -11.56 -29.73 -16.84
N GLY A 289 -12.78 -29.48 -16.39
CA GLY A 289 -13.34 -30.09 -15.18
C GLY A 289 -13.17 -29.34 -13.86
N GLN A 290 -12.56 -28.15 -13.83
CA GLN A 290 -12.47 -27.33 -12.60
C GLN A 290 -13.42 -26.10 -12.62
N GLU A 291 -14.10 -25.86 -11.49
CA GLU A 291 -14.84 -24.60 -11.27
C GLU A 291 -13.86 -23.43 -11.14
N GLY A 292 -13.76 -22.62 -12.19
CA GLY A 292 -12.98 -21.37 -12.20
C GLY A 292 -13.86 -20.11 -12.10
N GLY A 293 -13.22 -18.98 -11.83
CA GLY A 293 -13.83 -17.65 -11.90
C GLY A 293 -14.07 -16.99 -10.54
N ILE A 294 -14.84 -15.90 -10.56
CA ILE A 294 -15.12 -15.07 -9.38
C ILE A 294 -16.53 -15.40 -8.87
N GLY A 295 -16.63 -15.76 -7.59
CA GLY A 295 -17.89 -15.95 -6.89
C GLY A 295 -18.31 -14.71 -6.09
N PHE A 296 -19.59 -14.66 -5.72
CA PHE A 296 -20.18 -13.62 -4.87
C PHE A 296 -20.80 -14.27 -3.63
N THR A 297 -20.53 -13.72 -2.45
CA THR A 297 -20.99 -14.25 -1.15
C THR A 297 -21.03 -13.13 -0.10
N PHE A 298 -21.45 -13.44 1.13
CA PHE A 298 -21.45 -12.49 2.25
C PHE A 298 -20.45 -12.92 3.31
N GLY A 299 -19.19 -12.50 3.18
CA GLY A 299 -18.14 -12.74 4.16
C GLY A 299 -17.73 -14.20 4.36
N HIS A 300 -18.16 -15.12 3.49
CA HIS A 300 -17.97 -16.58 3.64
C HIS A 300 -16.51 -16.97 3.85
N VAL A 301 -15.61 -16.56 2.96
CA VAL A 301 -14.17 -16.88 3.09
C VAL A 301 -13.58 -16.23 4.34
N TRP A 302 -13.99 -15.01 4.66
CA TRP A 302 -13.51 -14.31 5.85
C TRP A 302 -13.95 -15.00 7.15
N ALA A 303 -15.17 -15.54 7.19
CA ALA A 303 -15.73 -16.25 8.34
C ALA A 303 -14.95 -17.52 8.69
N GLN A 304 -14.21 -18.11 7.74
CA GLN A 304 -13.32 -19.24 7.99
C GLN A 304 -12.13 -18.87 8.88
N TYR A 305 -11.75 -17.59 8.90
CA TYR A 305 -10.56 -17.07 9.58
C TYR A 305 -10.90 -16.18 10.78
N CYS A 306 -12.07 -15.55 10.78
CA CYS A 306 -12.48 -14.58 11.79
C CYS A 306 -13.97 -14.72 12.12
N GLY A 307 -14.28 -15.00 13.39
CA GLY A 307 -15.64 -15.04 13.92
C GLY A 307 -16.16 -13.68 14.41
N ASN A 308 -15.31 -12.65 14.50
CA ASN A 308 -15.69 -11.31 14.96
C ASN A 308 -15.09 -10.22 14.07
N LEU A 309 -15.75 -9.99 12.94
CA LEU A 309 -15.29 -9.04 11.92
C LEU A 309 -15.18 -7.59 12.44
N PRO A 310 -16.14 -7.03 13.21
CA PRO A 310 -16.00 -5.67 13.75
C PRO A 310 -14.76 -5.50 14.62
N LEU A 311 -14.45 -6.50 15.47
CA LEU A 311 -13.23 -6.47 16.28
C LEU A 311 -11.99 -6.56 15.39
N ALA A 312 -11.96 -7.46 14.41
CA ALA A 312 -10.84 -7.59 13.48
C ALA A 312 -10.57 -6.27 12.73
N ILE A 313 -11.61 -5.57 12.27
CA ILE A 313 -11.48 -4.25 11.66
C ILE A 313 -10.87 -3.25 12.65
N GLY A 314 -11.36 -3.22 13.90
CA GLY A 314 -10.83 -2.36 14.95
C GLY A 314 -9.35 -2.64 15.28
N LEU A 315 -8.93 -3.90 15.26
CA LEU A 315 -7.53 -4.30 15.45
C LEU A 315 -6.65 -3.95 14.24
N ALA A 316 -7.18 -4.05 13.02
CA ALA A 316 -6.44 -3.78 11.80
C ALA A 316 -6.24 -2.28 11.56
N ILE A 317 -7.28 -1.47 11.73
CA ILE A 317 -7.31 -0.04 11.38
C ILE A 317 -7.79 0.87 12.52
N GLY A 318 -7.56 0.49 13.79
CA GLY A 318 -7.90 1.30 14.95
C GLY A 318 -7.30 2.72 14.91
N PHE A 319 -6.02 2.85 14.52
CA PHE A 319 -5.39 4.16 14.30
C PHE A 319 -6.11 5.00 13.23
N PRO A 320 -6.30 4.52 11.97
CA PRO A 320 -7.06 5.27 10.98
C PRO A 320 -8.46 5.67 11.42
N ILE A 321 -9.22 4.77 12.07
CA ILE A 321 -10.56 5.06 12.60
C ILE A 321 -10.51 6.21 13.62
N LEU A 322 -9.57 6.17 14.56
CA LEU A 322 -9.41 7.21 15.55
C LEU A 322 -9.11 8.58 14.91
N VAL A 323 -8.23 8.63 13.91
CA VAL A 323 -7.96 9.86 13.15
C VAL A 323 -9.21 10.35 12.43
N LEU A 324 -10.00 9.45 11.84
CA LEU A 324 -11.26 9.80 11.19
C LEU A 324 -12.25 10.41 12.18
N LEU A 325 -12.44 9.79 13.34
CA LEU A 325 -13.39 10.29 14.35
C LEU A 325 -12.98 11.67 14.88
N LEU A 326 -11.69 11.87 15.14
CA LEU A 326 -11.18 13.12 15.73
C LEU A 326 -10.98 14.25 14.69
N ASN A 327 -10.89 13.92 13.40
CA ASN A 327 -10.64 14.87 12.32
C ASN A 327 -11.61 14.70 11.14
N TYR A 328 -12.85 14.24 11.37
CA TYR A 328 -13.80 13.90 10.30
C TYR A 328 -14.04 15.02 9.28
N LYS A 329 -13.90 16.28 9.71
CA LYS A 329 -14.03 17.46 8.84
C LYS A 329 -12.97 17.49 7.73
N GLU A 330 -11.79 16.91 7.96
CA GLU A 330 -10.73 16.82 6.96
C GLU A 330 -11.10 15.89 5.81
N LEU A 331 -12.02 14.93 6.01
CA LEU A 331 -12.53 14.06 4.95
C LEU A 331 -13.19 14.85 3.79
N HIS A 332 -13.77 16.02 4.09
CA HIS A 332 -14.36 16.88 3.05
C HIS A 332 -13.34 17.81 2.39
N LYS A 333 -12.23 18.11 3.06
CA LYS A 333 -11.26 19.12 2.61
C LYS A 333 -10.09 18.51 1.86
N ASP A 334 -9.66 17.32 2.25
CA ASP A 334 -8.50 16.65 1.68
C ASP A 334 -8.94 15.54 0.70
N SER A 335 -8.63 15.74 -0.58
CA SER A 335 -8.96 14.77 -1.62
C SER A 335 -8.26 13.42 -1.43
N ILE A 336 -7.01 13.41 -0.95
CA ILE A 336 -6.20 12.22 -0.75
C ILE A 336 -6.71 11.45 0.47
N TYR A 337 -7.03 12.14 1.56
CA TYR A 337 -7.58 11.48 2.75
C TYR A 337 -8.97 10.90 2.50
N ARG A 338 -9.81 11.61 1.74
CA ARG A 338 -11.09 11.06 1.28
C ARG A 338 -10.88 9.84 0.40
N PHE A 339 -9.92 9.92 -0.52
CA PHE A 339 -9.63 8.83 -1.44
C PHE A 339 -9.07 7.60 -0.73
N SER A 340 -8.24 7.75 0.31
CA SER A 340 -7.79 6.59 1.12
C SER A 340 -8.95 5.81 1.72
N TRP A 341 -9.98 6.50 2.23
CA TRP A 341 -11.18 5.85 2.76
C TRP A 341 -12.02 5.20 1.66
N GLN A 342 -12.11 5.81 0.48
CA GLN A 342 -12.80 5.21 -0.67
C GLN A 342 -12.11 3.91 -1.14
N VAL A 343 -10.77 3.90 -1.17
CA VAL A 343 -9.96 2.71 -1.47
C VAL A 343 -10.15 1.64 -0.38
N TYR A 344 -10.11 2.02 0.90
CA TYR A 344 -10.35 1.09 2.02
C TYR A 344 -11.75 0.47 1.97
N VAL A 345 -12.79 1.28 1.77
CA VAL A 345 -14.17 0.77 1.68
C VAL A 345 -14.30 -0.15 0.49
N MET A 346 -13.79 0.23 -0.68
CA MET A 346 -13.83 -0.63 -1.86
C MET A 346 -13.11 -1.97 -1.62
N SER A 347 -11.92 -1.94 -1.01
CA SER A 347 -11.17 -3.16 -0.74
C SER A 347 -11.84 -4.07 0.28
N PHE A 348 -12.46 -3.48 1.31
CA PHE A 348 -13.28 -4.20 2.28
C PHE A 348 -14.47 -4.86 1.60
N LEU A 349 -15.23 -4.12 0.79
CA LEU A 349 -16.39 -4.66 0.07
C LEU A 349 -15.96 -5.79 -0.87
N MET A 350 -14.85 -5.64 -1.60
CA MET A 350 -14.33 -6.70 -2.46
C MET A 350 -13.93 -7.94 -1.67
N ALA A 351 -13.21 -7.81 -0.55
CA ALA A 351 -12.84 -8.96 0.29
C ALA A 351 -14.05 -9.59 1.02
N PHE A 352 -15.09 -8.80 1.31
CA PHE A 352 -16.30 -9.30 1.94
C PHE A 352 -17.21 -10.01 0.94
N PHE A 353 -17.35 -9.48 -0.27
CA PHE A 353 -18.31 -9.98 -1.25
C PHE A 353 -17.74 -10.95 -2.29
N LEU A 354 -16.47 -10.83 -2.63
CA LEU A 354 -15.88 -11.56 -3.75
C LEU A 354 -14.92 -12.65 -3.25
N TYR A 355 -14.92 -13.77 -3.95
CA TYR A 355 -13.95 -14.84 -3.74
C TYR A 355 -13.57 -15.51 -5.06
N GLU A 356 -12.42 -16.15 -5.09
CA GLU A 356 -12.00 -16.99 -6.23
C GLU A 356 -12.60 -18.38 -6.04
N LYS A 357 -13.27 -18.91 -7.06
CA LYS A 357 -13.86 -20.26 -7.01
C LYS A 357 -12.78 -21.33 -7.14
N GLY A 358 -13.12 -22.55 -6.74
CA GLY A 358 -12.25 -23.71 -6.86
C GLY A 358 -11.25 -23.82 -5.71
N PHE A 359 -10.13 -24.52 -5.95
CA PHE A 359 -9.18 -24.89 -4.89
C PHE A 359 -8.52 -23.69 -4.18
N ARG A 360 -8.55 -22.51 -4.81
CA ARG A 360 -7.98 -21.25 -4.28
C ARG A 360 -8.98 -20.42 -3.48
N GLU A 361 -10.19 -20.94 -3.23
CA GLU A 361 -11.20 -20.26 -2.40
C GLU A 361 -10.62 -19.88 -1.03
N VAL A 362 -9.90 -20.81 -0.41
CA VAL A 362 -9.30 -20.63 0.92
C VAL A 362 -8.08 -19.69 0.90
N ASP A 363 -7.43 -19.46 -0.26
CA ASP A 363 -6.30 -18.53 -0.38
C ASP A 363 -6.72 -17.08 -0.11
N PHE A 364 -8.03 -16.80 -0.15
CA PHE A 364 -8.62 -15.51 0.16
C PHE A 364 -7.98 -14.37 -0.65
N ASN A 365 -7.83 -14.54 -1.96
CA ASN A 365 -7.06 -13.64 -2.83
C ASN A 365 -7.55 -12.17 -2.85
N PHE A 366 -8.83 -11.90 -2.59
CA PHE A 366 -9.33 -10.53 -2.46
C PHE A 366 -8.82 -9.82 -1.18
N SER A 367 -8.32 -10.56 -0.19
CA SER A 367 -7.68 -9.99 1.01
C SER A 367 -6.40 -9.22 0.69
N TRP A 368 -5.68 -9.54 -0.39
CA TRP A 368 -4.51 -8.77 -0.83
C TRP A 368 -4.89 -7.33 -1.20
N GLY A 369 -6.05 -7.14 -1.84
CA GLY A 369 -6.63 -5.83 -2.07
C GLY A 369 -7.03 -5.13 -0.76
N TYR A 370 -7.62 -5.88 0.17
CA TYR A 370 -7.95 -5.38 1.51
C TYR A 370 -6.74 -4.83 2.26
N MET A 371 -5.60 -5.53 2.23
CA MET A 371 -4.34 -5.07 2.83
C MET A 371 -3.83 -3.76 2.22
N TYR A 372 -3.95 -3.56 0.90
CA TYR A 372 -3.68 -2.25 0.29
C TYR A 372 -4.61 -1.17 0.82
N GLY A 373 -5.90 -1.47 0.99
CA GLY A 373 -6.86 -0.56 1.61
C GLY A 373 -6.45 -0.18 3.04
N ILE A 374 -6.02 -1.16 3.85
CA ILE A 374 -5.46 -0.89 5.18
C ILE A 374 -4.26 0.04 5.05
N PHE A 375 -3.29 -0.29 4.20
CA PHE A 375 -2.08 0.51 4.01
C PHE A 375 -2.40 1.97 3.63
N PHE A 376 -3.30 2.20 2.67
CA PHE A 376 -3.67 3.56 2.28
C PHE A 376 -4.52 4.29 3.31
N ALA A 377 -5.34 3.59 4.10
CA ALA A 377 -6.01 4.18 5.26
C ALA A 377 -4.98 4.71 6.29
N PHE A 378 -3.91 3.96 6.54
CA PHE A 378 -2.78 4.41 7.36
C PHE A 378 -2.04 5.60 6.76
N VAL A 379 -1.73 5.58 5.45
CA VAL A 379 -1.12 6.73 4.75
C VAL A 379 -1.98 7.99 4.90
N GLY A 380 -3.28 7.89 4.62
CA GLY A 380 -4.21 9.01 4.72
C GLY A 380 -4.32 9.55 6.14
N ALA A 381 -4.44 8.66 7.14
CA ALA A 381 -4.50 9.04 8.54
C ALA A 381 -3.21 9.73 9.02
N LEU A 382 -2.05 9.27 8.56
CA LEU A 382 -0.76 9.85 8.89
C LEU A 382 -0.56 11.25 8.28
N LEU A 383 -1.02 11.47 7.04
CA LEU A 383 -1.04 12.81 6.43
C LEU A 383 -1.84 13.81 7.27
N VAL A 384 -3.03 13.40 7.73
CA VAL A 384 -3.88 14.23 8.60
C VAL A 384 -3.21 14.46 9.95
N LEU A 385 -2.65 13.43 10.57
CA LEU A 385 -1.98 13.53 11.87
C LEU A 385 -0.75 14.45 11.82
N LEU A 386 0.08 14.35 10.77
CA LEU A 386 1.24 15.22 10.58
C LEU A 386 0.82 16.69 10.45
N ARG A 387 -0.25 16.97 9.69
CA ARG A 387 -0.80 18.35 9.60
C ARG A 387 -1.44 18.81 10.90
N ALA A 388 -2.15 17.94 11.61
CA ALA A 388 -2.73 18.25 12.91
C ALA A 388 -1.64 18.58 13.94
N THR A 389 -0.50 17.88 13.87
CA THR A 389 0.70 18.15 14.69
C THR A 389 1.26 19.54 14.41
N ALA A 390 1.34 19.95 13.15
CA ALA A 390 1.75 21.30 12.77
C ALA A 390 0.82 22.40 13.34
N ASN A 391 -0.47 22.10 13.49
CA ASN A 391 -1.49 23.06 13.91
C ASN A 391 -1.89 22.95 15.40
N ALA A 392 -1.12 22.22 16.22
CA ALA A 392 -1.43 21.94 17.63
C ALA A 392 -1.05 23.12 18.56
N ASP A 393 -1.69 24.27 18.35
CA ASP A 393 -1.49 25.52 19.08
C ASP A 393 -2.00 25.48 20.54
N THR A 394 -3.13 24.82 20.79
CA THR A 394 -3.80 24.76 22.10
C THR A 394 -3.52 23.46 22.85
N ARG A 395 -3.59 23.49 24.19
CA ARG A 395 -3.45 22.29 25.05
C ARG A 395 -4.41 21.16 24.63
N LYS A 396 -5.67 21.50 24.35
CA LYS A 396 -6.68 20.54 23.90
C LYS A 396 -6.29 19.86 22.59
N ARG A 397 -5.84 20.62 21.58
CA ARG A 397 -5.39 20.05 20.30
C ARG A 397 -4.14 19.19 20.47
N ARG A 398 -3.19 19.59 21.32
CA ARG A 398 -2.00 18.77 21.64
C ARG A 398 -2.38 17.42 22.26
N ILE A 399 -3.33 17.38 23.18
CA ILE A 399 -3.83 16.12 23.76
C ILE A 399 -4.48 15.24 22.68
N VAL A 400 -5.34 15.83 21.83
CA VAL A 400 -6.00 15.12 20.72
C VAL A 400 -4.98 14.53 19.74
N VAL A 401 -3.93 15.29 19.40
CA VAL A 401 -2.83 14.81 18.55
C VAL A 401 -2.00 13.73 19.25
N ALA A 402 -1.71 13.88 20.55
CA ALA A 402 -0.96 12.90 21.32
C ALA A 402 -1.68 11.54 21.38
N VAL A 403 -3.00 11.53 21.58
CA VAL A 403 -3.81 10.30 21.60
C VAL A 403 -3.75 9.57 20.24
N GLN A 404 -3.77 10.31 19.12
CA GLN A 404 -3.62 9.71 17.79
C GLN A 404 -2.21 9.16 17.54
N TRP A 405 -1.17 9.86 18.00
CA TRP A 405 0.21 9.34 17.94
C TRP A 405 0.39 8.10 18.82
N LEU A 406 -0.21 8.04 20.01
CA LEU A 406 -0.18 6.85 20.86
C LEU A 406 -0.83 5.66 20.17
N ALA A 407 -1.96 5.85 19.49
CA ALA A 407 -2.58 4.78 18.70
C ALA A 407 -1.67 4.33 17.54
N TYR A 408 -1.06 5.26 16.80
CA TYR A 408 -0.08 4.93 15.76
C TYR A 408 1.12 4.14 16.31
N LEU A 409 1.70 4.60 17.41
CA LEU A 409 2.84 3.97 18.07
C LEU A 409 2.48 2.58 18.59
N TRP A 410 1.25 2.36 19.04
CA TRP A 410 0.78 1.05 19.45
C TRP A 410 0.75 0.06 18.27
N HIS A 411 0.20 0.47 17.12
CA HIS A 411 0.27 -0.31 15.87
C HIS A 411 1.72 -0.55 15.41
N LEU A 412 2.61 0.42 15.62
CA LEU A 412 4.04 0.27 15.32
C LEU A 412 4.73 -0.74 16.23
N VAL A 413 4.49 -0.70 17.54
CA VAL A 413 5.06 -1.66 18.51
C VAL A 413 4.57 -3.07 18.20
N CYS A 414 3.26 -3.26 18.00
CA CYS A 414 2.71 -4.55 17.57
C CYS A 414 3.31 -5.00 16.23
N GLY A 415 3.55 -4.09 15.30
CA GLY A 415 4.13 -4.44 14.02
C GLY A 415 5.63 -4.76 14.04
N VAL A 416 6.42 -4.09 14.88
CA VAL A 416 7.82 -4.45 15.13
C VAL A 416 7.91 -5.81 15.81
N TYR A 417 7.04 -6.12 16.77
CA TYR A 417 6.99 -7.46 17.38
C TYR A 417 6.58 -8.53 16.35
N TYR A 418 5.60 -8.23 15.49
CA TYR A 418 5.18 -9.12 14.41
C TYR A 418 6.33 -9.39 13.42
N PHE A 419 7.05 -8.34 13.01
CA PHE A 419 8.24 -8.47 12.18
C PHE A 419 9.35 -9.26 12.90
N GLY A 420 9.55 -9.04 14.20
CA GLY A 420 10.50 -9.81 15.01
C GLY A 420 10.20 -11.31 15.04
N GLY A 421 8.92 -11.71 15.04
CA GLY A 421 8.52 -13.11 14.89
C GLY A 421 8.92 -13.70 13.53
N PHE A 422 8.71 -12.94 12.45
CA PHE A 422 9.19 -13.32 11.12
C PHE A 422 10.72 -13.47 11.07
N LEU A 423 11.44 -12.58 11.76
CA LEU A 423 12.89 -12.68 11.87
C LEU A 423 13.35 -13.94 12.62
N GLN A 424 12.49 -14.59 13.39
CA GLN A 424 12.81 -15.83 14.10
C GLN A 424 12.32 -17.07 13.34
N GLY A 425 11.78 -16.90 12.13
CA GLY A 425 11.23 -17.98 11.32
C GLY A 425 9.84 -18.45 11.76
N ALA A 426 9.14 -17.68 12.61
CA ALA A 426 7.81 -18.02 13.07
C ALA A 426 6.79 -18.05 11.92
N MET A 427 5.79 -18.91 12.06
CA MET A 427 4.60 -18.93 11.21
C MET A 427 3.81 -17.63 11.35
N TYR A 428 3.15 -17.23 10.27
CA TYR A 428 2.37 -16.00 10.22
C TYR A 428 0.90 -16.16 10.60
N TYR A 429 0.46 -17.37 10.97
CA TYR A 429 -0.90 -17.65 11.43
C TYR A 429 -1.07 -17.28 12.91
#